data_AF-A0A8T3TG94-F1
#
_entry.id   AF-A0A8T3TG94-F1
#
_cell.length_a   1.000
_cell.length_b   1.000
_cell.length_c   1.000
_cell.angle_alpha   90.00
_cell.angle_beta   90.00
_cell.angle_gamma   90.00
#
_symmetry.space_group_name_H-M   'P 1'
#
loop_
_entity.id
_entity.type
_entity.pdbx_description
1 polymer ?
#
loop_
_entity_poly.entity_id
_entity_poly.type
_entity_poly.pdbx_seq_one_letter_code
_entity_poly.pdbx_strand_id
1 'polypeptide(L)'
;AEAGRSSRCQGWSASPTFDLTTYILGVRPTSPGFDSMTIDPFLGSLGQASGRVPTPHGWVTASVKGQVVELDIPAGISATVRQMPVGAGRSRVDLEEGG
;
A
#
# COMPACT_ATOMS: atom_id res chain seq x y z
N ALA A 1 -39.99 -15.58 -18.04
CA ALA A 1 -38.73 -14.85 -17.84
C ALA A 1 -37.92 -15.61 -16.80
N GLU A 2 -36.81 -16.24 -17.20
CA GLU A 2 -35.96 -17.00 -16.28
C GLU A 2 -35.12 -16.01 -15.47
N ALA A 3 -35.19 -16.08 -14.14
CA ALA A 3 -34.40 -15.25 -13.25
C ALA A 3 -32.92 -15.66 -13.39
N GLY A 4 -32.08 -14.72 -13.82
CA GLY A 4 -30.67 -14.95 -14.11
C GLY A 4 -29.91 -15.52 -12.91
N ARG A 5 -29.20 -16.63 -13.13
CA ARG A 5 -28.31 -17.31 -12.17
C ARG A 5 -26.96 -16.58 -12.04
N SER A 6 -26.95 -15.29 -11.76
CA SER A 6 -25.71 -14.52 -11.57
C SER A 6 -25.76 -13.65 -10.32
N SER A 7 -24.75 -13.80 -9.46
CA SER A 7 -24.57 -12.90 -8.31
C SER A 7 -23.99 -11.58 -8.80
N ARG A 8 -24.58 -10.46 -8.36
CA ARG A 8 -24.04 -9.11 -8.58
C ARG A 8 -23.03 -8.69 -7.48
N CYS A 9 -22.80 -9.57 -6.49
CA CYS A 9 -21.90 -9.34 -5.37
C CYS A 9 -21.04 -10.58 -5.18
N GLN A 10 -19.86 -10.59 -5.80
CA GLN A 10 -18.94 -11.71 -5.75
C GLN A 10 -17.54 -11.22 -5.35
N GLY A 11 -17.06 -11.68 -4.21
CA GLY A 11 -15.75 -11.27 -3.66
C GLY A 11 -14.56 -11.65 -4.54
N TRP A 12 -14.69 -12.66 -5.41
CA TRP A 12 -13.64 -13.00 -6.38
C TRP A 12 -13.41 -11.91 -7.44
N SER A 13 -14.32 -10.95 -7.57
CA SER A 13 -14.12 -9.75 -8.39
C SER A 13 -13.43 -8.60 -7.65
N ALA A 14 -13.05 -8.79 -6.37
CA ALA A 14 -12.45 -7.75 -5.53
C ALA A 14 -10.91 -7.68 -5.62
N SER A 15 -10.30 -8.33 -6.62
CA SER A 15 -8.85 -8.19 -6.87
C SER A 15 -8.38 -6.74 -7.00
N PRO A 16 -9.16 -5.77 -7.54
CA PRO A 16 -8.69 -4.39 -7.63
C PRO A 16 -8.33 -3.78 -6.27
N THR A 17 -8.99 -4.18 -5.18
CA THR A 17 -8.63 -3.68 -3.84
C THR A 17 -7.24 -4.15 -3.42
N PHE A 18 -6.90 -5.40 -3.72
CA PHE A 18 -5.55 -5.93 -3.50
C PHE A 18 -4.54 -5.25 -4.42
N ASP A 19 -4.88 -5.06 -5.70
CA ASP A 19 -3.95 -4.50 -6.67
C ASP A 19 -3.62 -3.03 -6.38
N LEU A 20 -4.63 -2.23 -5.98
CA LEU A 20 -4.46 -0.84 -5.61
C LEU A 20 -3.57 -0.66 -4.37
N THR A 21 -3.69 -1.55 -3.39
CA THR A 21 -2.88 -1.47 -2.16
C THR A 21 -1.47 -2.01 -2.34
N THR A 22 -1.33 -3.09 -3.13
CA THR A 22 -0.06 -3.84 -3.29
C THR A 22 0.81 -3.28 -4.41
N TYR A 23 0.22 -2.87 -5.53
CA TYR A 23 0.96 -2.43 -6.72
C TYR A 23 0.93 -0.92 -6.93
N ILE A 24 -0.20 -0.26 -6.67
CA ILE A 24 -0.30 1.20 -6.86
C ILE A 24 0.27 1.95 -5.66
N LEU A 25 -0.23 1.68 -4.44
CA LEU A 25 0.38 2.20 -3.20
C LEU A 25 1.72 1.52 -2.88
N GLY A 26 1.94 0.31 -3.40
CA GLY A 26 3.23 -0.37 -3.30
C GLY A 26 3.51 -1.05 -1.96
N VAL A 27 2.53 -1.14 -1.05
CA VAL A 27 2.71 -1.68 0.29
C VAL A 27 2.69 -3.21 0.23
N ARG A 28 3.82 -3.87 0.51
CA ARG A 28 3.94 -5.32 0.43
C ARG A 28 4.65 -5.89 1.66
N PRO A 29 4.09 -6.90 2.34
CA PRO A 29 4.80 -7.59 3.41
C PRO A 29 6.02 -8.33 2.83
N THR A 30 7.15 -8.23 3.50
CA THR A 30 8.37 -9.00 3.16
C THR A 30 8.64 -10.12 4.16
N SER A 31 7.85 -10.21 5.24
CA SER A 31 7.82 -11.32 6.19
C SER A 31 6.39 -11.61 6.68
N PRO A 32 6.15 -12.81 7.24
CA PRO A 32 4.87 -13.13 7.88
C PRO A 32 4.51 -12.09 8.96
N GLY A 33 3.21 -11.80 9.10
CA GLY A 33 2.74 -10.91 10.16
C GLY A 33 3.03 -9.42 9.96
N PHE A 34 3.60 -9.00 8.82
CA PHE A 34 4.05 -7.62 8.58
C PHE A 34 5.16 -7.16 9.55
N ASP A 35 5.99 -8.08 10.07
CA ASP A 35 7.17 -7.69 10.86
C ASP A 35 8.16 -6.86 10.03
N SER A 36 8.15 -7.08 8.71
CA SER A 36 8.81 -6.25 7.72
C SER A 36 7.96 -6.06 6.46
N MET A 37 8.11 -4.90 5.82
CA MET A 37 7.43 -4.56 4.59
C MET A 37 8.28 -3.67 3.68
N THR A 38 7.96 -3.69 2.40
CA THR A 38 8.48 -2.73 1.40
C THR A 38 7.35 -1.85 0.89
N ILE A 39 7.71 -0.63 0.52
CA ILE A 39 6.82 0.38 -0.04
C ILE A 39 7.47 0.89 -1.34
N ASP A 40 6.87 0.50 -2.46
CA ASP A 40 7.33 0.89 -3.80
C ASP A 40 6.13 1.35 -4.65
N PRO A 41 5.71 2.61 -4.51
CA PRO A 41 4.51 3.10 -5.17
C PRO A 41 4.73 3.29 -6.67
N PHE A 42 3.73 2.89 -7.45
CA PHE A 42 3.73 3.03 -8.91
C PHE A 42 2.44 3.69 -9.38
N LEU A 43 2.48 5.01 -9.55
CA LEU A 43 1.30 5.80 -9.93
C LEU A 43 0.93 5.69 -11.42
N GLY A 44 1.88 5.34 -12.30
CA GLY A 44 1.64 5.35 -13.74
C GLY A 44 1.18 6.73 -14.22
N SER A 45 -0.05 6.82 -14.72
CA SER A 45 -0.69 8.09 -15.14
C SER A 45 -1.47 8.81 -14.03
N LEU A 46 -1.55 8.24 -12.83
CA LEU A 46 -2.24 8.86 -11.70
C LEU A 46 -1.41 10.03 -11.13
N GLY A 47 -2.07 11.13 -10.78
CA GLY A 47 -1.40 12.26 -10.12
C GLY A 47 -1.14 12.03 -8.62
N GLN A 48 -1.92 11.17 -7.98
CA GLN A 48 -1.81 10.83 -6.57
C GLN A 48 -2.57 9.54 -6.24
N ALA A 49 -2.19 8.88 -5.15
CA ALA A 49 -2.93 7.78 -4.53
C ALA A 49 -2.78 7.86 -3.01
N SER A 50 -3.84 7.54 -2.28
CA SER A 50 -3.78 7.44 -0.82
C SER A 50 -4.64 6.30 -0.32
N GLY A 51 -4.24 5.68 0.79
CA GLY A 51 -4.98 4.58 1.39
C GLY A 51 -4.40 4.11 2.70
N ARG A 52 -5.07 3.11 3.28
CA ARG A 52 -4.66 2.46 4.52
C ARG A 52 -4.67 0.96 4.35
N VAL A 53 -3.61 0.30 4.77
CA VAL A 53 -3.45 -1.15 4.72
C VAL A 53 -3.55 -1.70 6.15
N PRO A 54 -4.48 -2.63 6.40
CA PRO A 54 -4.57 -3.25 7.72
C PRO A 54 -3.41 -4.23 7.92
N THR A 55 -2.74 -4.13 9.06
CA THR A 55 -1.69 -5.08 9.49
C THR A 55 -1.98 -5.55 10.91
N PRO A 56 -1.39 -6.67 11.36
CA PRO A 56 -1.47 -7.10 12.76
C PRO A 56 -0.97 -6.06 13.78
N HIS A 57 -0.03 -5.21 13.37
CA HIS A 57 0.55 -4.15 14.20
C HIS A 57 -0.28 -2.85 14.19
N GLY A 58 -1.31 -2.75 13.34
CA GLY A 58 -2.15 -1.57 13.18
C GLY A 58 -2.32 -1.15 11.72
N TRP A 59 -2.87 0.04 11.49
CA TRP A 59 -3.05 0.57 10.14
C TRP A 59 -1.76 1.23 9.65
N VAL A 60 -1.27 0.79 8.49
CA VAL A 60 -0.25 1.52 7.73
C VAL A 60 -0.98 2.51 6.83
N THR A 61 -0.74 3.80 6.99
CA THR A 61 -1.28 4.84 6.09
C THR A 61 -0.20 5.24 5.08
N ALA A 62 -0.56 5.29 3.80
CA ALA A 62 0.32 5.75 2.73
C ALA A 62 -0.40 6.77 1.86
N SER A 63 0.29 7.85 1.53
CA SER A 63 -0.15 8.88 0.60
C SER A 63 1.00 9.21 -0.35
N VAL A 64 0.74 9.20 -1.64
CA VAL A 64 1.74 9.44 -2.68
C VAL A 64 1.21 10.52 -3.60
N LYS A 65 2.00 11.57 -3.80
CA LYS A 65 1.68 12.67 -4.71
C LYS A 65 2.94 13.08 -5.45
N GLY A 66 2.96 12.86 -6.75
CA GLY A 66 4.18 12.99 -7.56
C GLY A 66 5.26 12.04 -7.03
N GLN A 67 6.36 12.62 -6.54
CA GLN A 67 7.51 11.88 -6.01
C GLN A 67 7.60 11.93 -4.49
N VAL A 68 6.59 12.46 -3.81
CA VAL A 68 6.54 12.54 -2.35
C VAL A 68 5.69 11.39 -1.81
N VAL A 69 6.24 10.65 -0.86
CA VAL A 69 5.55 9.59 -0.12
C VAL A 69 5.44 10.00 1.35
N GLU A 70 4.21 10.08 1.85
CA GLU A 70 3.91 10.29 3.26
C GLU A 70 3.39 8.99 3.86
N LEU A 71 3.98 8.61 4.99
CA LEU A 71 3.72 7.34 5.66
C LEU A 71 3.39 7.58 7.12
N ASP A 72 2.48 6.75 7.65
CA ASP A 72 2.26 6.58 9.08
C ASP A 72 2.30 5.09 9.38
N ILE A 73 3.39 4.65 10.02
CA ILE A 73 3.71 3.25 10.23
C ILE A 73 3.58 2.94 11.73
N PRO A 74 2.77 1.93 12.14
CA PRO A 74 2.70 1.55 13.54
C PRO A 74 4.04 0.98 14.02
N ALA A 75 4.29 1.07 15.33
CA ALA A 75 5.47 0.45 15.93
C ALA A 75 5.47 -1.07 15.70
N GLY A 76 6.66 -1.66 15.57
CA GLY A 76 6.83 -3.11 15.38
C GLY A 76 7.03 -3.55 13.91
N ILE A 77 6.93 -2.63 12.95
CA ILE A 77 7.18 -2.90 11.53
C ILE A 77 8.51 -2.30 11.09
N SER A 78 9.37 -3.11 10.46
CA SER A 78 10.55 -2.62 9.73
C SER A 78 10.18 -2.33 8.27
N ALA A 79 10.13 -1.04 7.89
CA ALA A 79 9.73 -0.65 6.54
C ALA A 79 10.92 -0.18 5.70
N THR A 80 10.88 -0.48 4.40
CA THR A 80 11.79 0.10 3.41
C THR A 80 11.00 0.77 2.28
N VAL A 81 11.38 1.99 1.91
CA VAL A 81 10.83 2.72 0.75
C VAL A 81 11.90 2.74 -0.33
N ARG A 82 11.70 2.01 -1.44
CA ARG A 82 12.70 1.89 -2.53
C ARG A 82 14.15 1.68 -2.04
N GLN A 83 14.36 0.74 -1.13
CA GLN A 83 15.65 0.43 -0.45
C GLN A 83 16.08 1.38 0.69
N MET A 84 15.38 2.48 0.95
CA MET A 84 15.66 3.37 2.08
C MET A 84 14.92 2.87 3.34
N PRO A 85 15.61 2.63 4.47
CA PRO A 85 14.95 2.23 5.71
C PRO A 85 14.13 3.40 6.28
N VAL A 86 12.90 3.11 6.70
CA VAL A 86 11.99 4.07 7.33
C VAL A 86 11.50 3.51 8.66
N GLY A 87 11.62 4.32 9.71
CA GLY A 87 11.19 3.96 11.06
C GLY A 87 9.67 4.07 11.25
N ALA A 88 9.20 3.62 12.42
CA ALA A 88 7.82 3.80 12.83
C ALA A 88 7.45 5.27 13.05
N GLY A 89 6.16 5.58 12.94
CA GLY A 89 5.58 6.92 13.05
C GLY A 89 5.41 7.60 11.69
N ARG A 90 5.19 8.92 11.75
CA ARG A 90 5.01 9.74 10.55
C ARG A 90 6.34 10.04 9.88
N SER A 91 6.44 9.69 8.61
CA SER A 91 7.62 9.92 7.79
C SER A 91 7.21 10.53 6.45
N ARG A 92 8.06 11.40 5.91
CA ARG A 92 7.96 11.93 4.55
C ARG A 92 9.24 11.57 3.81
N VAL A 93 9.10 10.93 2.66
CA VAL A 93 10.21 10.45 1.82
C VAL A 93 10.04 11.03 0.42
N ASP A 94 11.08 11.67 -0.10
CA ASP A 94 11.13 12.14 -1.48
C ASP A 94 11.84 11.08 -2.34
N LEU A 95 11.15 10.56 -3.36
CA LEU A 95 11.60 9.42 -4.16
C LEU A 95 12.70 9.75 -5.19
N GLU A 96 13.06 11.03 -5.34
CA GLU A 96 14.16 11.47 -6.22
C GLU A 96 15.55 11.16 -5.64
N GLU A 97 15.71 11.07 -4.32
CA GLU A 97 17.02 10.81 -3.68
C GLU A 97 17.47 9.34 -3.73
N GLY A 98 16.66 8.45 -4.33
CA GLY A 98 16.90 7.01 -4.41
C GLY A 98 17.27 6.46 -5.80
N GLY A 99 17.74 7.32 -6.70
CA GLY A 99 18.13 6.97 -8.09
C GLY A 99 19.59 7.23 -8.40
#